data_AF-A0A1M7CPM2-F1
#
_entry.id   AF-A0A1M7CPM2-F1
#
_cell.length_a   1.000
_cell.length_b   1.000
_cell.length_c   1.000
_cell.angle_alpha   90.00
_cell.angle_beta   90.00
_cell.angle_gamma   90.00
#
_symmetry.space_group_name_H-M   'P 1'
#
loop_
_entity.id
_entity.type
_entity.pdbx_description
1 polymer ?
#
loop_
_entity_poly.entity_id
_entity_poly.type
_entity_poly.pdbx_seq_one_letter_code
_entity_poly.pdbx_strand_id
1 'polypeptide(L)'
;MSTIPATTESPLAQALAITQSMLSAAQAGDWERVAGLEATREPLLLRQHSADAVSQAQLGEVLAYDRELQALVGRARDAIARQWQRENGRAQAIAAYARA
;
A
#
# COMPACT_ATOMS: atom_id res chain seq x y z
N MET A 1 23.53 34.18 -13.05
CA MET A 1 22.13 33.82 -12.69
C MET A 1 21.66 32.76 -13.65
N SER A 2 21.86 31.48 -13.30
CA SER A 2 21.33 30.34 -14.06
C SER A 2 20.14 29.79 -13.30
N THR A 3 18.96 29.95 -13.89
CA THR A 3 17.71 29.35 -13.43
C THR A 3 17.76 27.85 -13.68
N ILE A 4 17.80 27.07 -12.60
CA ILE A 4 17.56 25.63 -12.61
C ILE A 4 16.11 25.43 -13.03
N PRO A 5 15.78 24.62 -14.07
CA PRO A 5 14.41 24.26 -14.32
C PRO A 5 13.92 23.40 -13.15
N ALA A 6 12.85 23.81 -12.49
CA ALA A 6 12.09 22.91 -11.64
C ALA A 6 11.57 21.79 -12.56
N THR A 7 12.20 20.62 -12.49
CA THR A 7 11.74 19.43 -13.20
C THR A 7 10.37 19.09 -12.62
N THR A 8 9.30 19.53 -13.26
CA THR A 8 7.96 19.09 -12.92
C THR A 8 7.90 17.61 -13.25
N GLU A 9 8.10 16.74 -12.25
CA GLU A 9 8.03 15.29 -12.44
C GLU A 9 6.69 14.90 -13.07
N SER A 10 6.71 13.96 -14.01
CA SER A 10 5.48 13.47 -14.65
C SER A 10 4.51 12.92 -13.59
N PRO A 11 3.18 12.97 -13.82
CA PRO A 11 2.22 12.38 -12.89
C PRO A 11 2.52 10.91 -12.57
N LEU A 12 3.05 10.15 -13.53
CA LEU A 12 3.42 8.76 -13.34
C LEU A 12 4.69 8.59 -12.48
N ALA A 13 5.69 9.46 -12.65
CA ALA A 13 6.87 9.47 -11.78
C ALA A 13 6.48 9.79 -10.32
N GLN A 14 5.58 10.75 -10.12
CA GLN A 14 5.04 11.06 -8.79
C GLN A 14 4.26 9.87 -8.21
N ALA A 15 3.43 9.21 -9.01
CA ALA A 15 2.69 8.03 -8.57
C ALA A 15 3.61 6.86 -8.19
N LEU A 16 4.71 6.67 -8.92
CA LEU A 16 5.73 5.67 -8.59
C LEU A 16 6.40 5.97 -7.25
N ALA A 17 6.83 7.22 -7.02
CA ALA A 17 7.42 7.63 -5.75
C ALA A 17 6.45 7.44 -4.55
N ILE A 18 5.16 7.73 -4.75
CA ILE A 18 4.12 7.48 -3.75
C ILE A 18 3.96 5.97 -3.51
N THR A 19 3.94 5.14 -4.54
CA THR A 19 3.85 3.67 -4.41
C THR A 19 5.01 3.10 -3.60
N GLN A 20 6.24 3.58 -3.82
CA GLN A 20 7.40 3.18 -3.01
C GLN A 20 7.24 3.59 -1.53
N SER A 21 6.71 4.79 -1.29
CA SER A 21 6.42 5.27 0.07
C SER A 21 5.32 4.45 0.75
N MET A 22 4.30 4.02 -0.01
CA MET A 22 3.25 3.12 0.49
C MET A 22 3.82 1.78 0.89
N LEU A 23 4.75 1.22 0.10
CA LEU A 23 5.41 -0.03 0.43
C LEU A 23 6.19 0.08 1.75
N SER A 24 6.97 1.15 1.92
CA SER A 24 7.68 1.41 3.18
C SER A 24 6.74 1.54 4.37
N ALA A 25 5.63 2.27 4.22
CA ALA A 25 4.61 2.40 5.26
C ALA A 25 3.94 1.06 5.61
N ALA A 26 3.62 0.24 4.60
CA ALA A 26 3.04 -1.09 4.80
C ALA A 26 4.00 -2.05 5.50
N GLN A 27 5.30 -2.01 5.17
CA GLN A 27 6.32 -2.78 5.87
C GLN A 27 6.44 -2.38 7.35
N ALA A 28 6.24 -1.10 7.66
CA ALA A 28 6.19 -0.58 9.03
C ALA A 28 4.85 -0.84 9.75
N GLY A 29 3.83 -1.34 9.05
CA GLY A 29 2.48 -1.53 9.58
C GLY A 29 1.68 -0.24 9.78
N ASP A 30 2.11 0.86 9.17
CA ASP A 30 1.43 2.17 9.23
C ASP A 30 0.30 2.24 8.20
N TRP A 31 -0.81 1.57 8.51
CA TRP A 31 -1.95 1.41 7.60
C TRP A 31 -2.71 2.72 7.34
N GLU A 32 -2.71 3.65 8.29
CA GLU A 32 -3.31 4.97 8.12
C GLU A 32 -2.53 5.77 7.07
N ARG A 33 -1.20 5.76 7.14
CA ARG A 33 -0.34 6.38 6.13
C ARG A 33 -0.50 5.72 4.75
N VAL A 34 -0.62 4.40 4.69
CA VAL A 34 -0.89 3.70 3.41
C VAL A 34 -2.18 4.21 2.77
N ALA A 35 -3.26 4.35 3.55
CA ALA A 35 -4.55 4.84 3.05
C ALA A 35 -4.47 6.31 2.58
N GLY A 36 -3.79 7.18 3.34
CA GLY A 36 -3.61 8.59 2.96
C GLY A 36 -2.77 8.76 1.69
N LEU A 37 -1.71 7.95 1.55
CA LEU A 37 -0.89 7.93 0.34
C LEU A 37 -1.68 7.42 -0.88
N GLU A 38 -2.53 6.40 -0.71
CA GLU A 38 -3.36 5.89 -1.80
C GLU A 38 -4.30 6.95 -2.37
N ALA A 39 -4.99 7.70 -1.49
CA ALA A 39 -5.86 8.79 -1.90
C ALA A 39 -5.11 9.89 -2.69
N THR A 40 -3.81 10.05 -2.44
CA THR A 40 -2.96 11.00 -3.18
C THR A 40 -2.50 10.40 -4.53
N ARG A 41 -2.25 9.09 -4.57
CA ARG A 41 -1.74 8.38 -5.75
C ARG A 41 -2.80 8.17 -6.82
N GLU A 42 -4.00 7.73 -6.44
CA GLU A 42 -5.09 7.36 -7.34
C GLU A 42 -5.36 8.38 -8.46
N PRO A 43 -5.54 9.70 -8.17
CA PRO A 43 -5.81 10.67 -9.22
C PRO A 43 -4.62 10.90 -10.16
N LEU A 44 -3.40 10.56 -9.77
CA LEU A 44 -2.22 10.64 -10.65
C LEU A 44 -2.21 9.49 -11.65
N LEU A 45 -2.56 8.28 -11.21
CA LEU A 45 -2.63 7.09 -12.06
C LEU A 45 -3.74 7.18 -13.10
N LEU A 46 -4.88 7.79 -12.74
CA LEU A 46 -6.04 7.95 -13.63
C LEU A 46 -5.86 8.99 -14.74
N ARG A 47 -4.79 9.80 -14.72
CA ARG A 47 -4.50 10.74 -15.80
C ARG A 47 -4.05 10.01 -17.07
N GLN A 48 -4.13 10.71 -18.19
CA GLN A 48 -3.51 10.24 -19.42
C GLN A 48 -1.98 10.35 -19.29
N HIS A 49 -1.28 9.26 -19.60
CA HIS A 49 0.18 9.19 -19.61
C HIS A 49 0.68 8.99 -21.04
N SER A 50 1.93 9.37 -21.32
CA SER A 50 2.54 9.09 -22.61
C SER A 50 2.74 7.58 -22.81
N ALA A 51 2.69 7.14 -24.07
CA ALA A 51 2.95 5.76 -24.45
C ALA A 51 4.44 5.49 -24.74
N ASP A 52 5.34 6.35 -24.26
CA ASP A 52 6.77 6.22 -24.47
C ASP A 52 7.40 5.15 -23.56
N ALA A 53 8.60 4.69 -23.92
CA ALA A 53 9.27 3.62 -23.22
C ALA A 53 9.51 3.95 -21.73
N VAL A 54 9.74 5.22 -21.40
CA VAL A 54 9.93 5.68 -20.01
C VAL A 54 8.65 5.50 -19.20
N SER A 55 7.50 5.96 -19.71
CA SER A 55 6.24 5.80 -18.99
C SER A 55 5.81 4.34 -18.91
N GLN A 56 6.07 3.54 -19.94
CA GLN A 56 5.81 2.10 -19.88
C GLN A 56 6.65 1.41 -18.79
N ALA A 57 7.93 1.78 -18.67
CA ALA A 57 8.80 1.25 -17.61
C ALA A 57 8.30 1.67 -16.21
N GLN A 58 7.97 2.94 -16.03
CA GLN A 58 7.42 3.46 -14.76
C GLN A 58 6.11 2.77 -14.37
N LEU A 59 5.20 2.55 -15.33
CA LEU A 59 3.96 1.82 -15.09
C LEU A 59 4.23 0.36 -14.69
N GLY A 60 5.22 -0.28 -15.33
CA GLY A 60 5.67 -1.62 -14.98
C GLY A 60 6.16 -1.70 -13.53
N GLU A 61 6.93 -0.71 -13.08
CA GLU A 61 7.39 -0.62 -11.68
C GLU A 61 6.24 -0.39 -10.70
N VAL A 62 5.29 0.51 -10.99
CA VAL A 62 4.09 0.72 -10.17
C VAL A 62 3.35 -0.61 -9.97
N LEU A 63 3.10 -1.35 -11.05
CA LEU A 63 2.42 -2.64 -10.99
C LEU A 63 3.21 -3.71 -10.21
N ALA A 64 4.54 -3.68 -10.28
CA ALA A 64 5.38 -4.59 -9.50
C ALA A 64 5.25 -4.31 -8.01
N TYR A 65 5.36 -3.05 -7.60
CA TYR A 65 5.19 -2.64 -6.20
C TYR A 65 3.77 -2.86 -5.68
N ASP A 66 2.74 -2.67 -6.51
CA ASP A 66 1.35 -2.95 -6.14
C ASP A 66 1.14 -4.42 -5.75
N ARG A 67 1.74 -5.35 -6.50
CA ARG A 67 1.66 -6.78 -6.15
C ARG A 67 2.35 -7.08 -4.82
N GLU A 68 3.49 -6.44 -4.55
CA GLU A 68 4.19 -6.59 -3.27
C GLU A 68 3.35 -6.04 -2.12
N LEU A 69 2.77 -4.85 -2.29
CA LEU A 69 1.88 -4.22 -1.33
C LEU A 69 0.65 -5.08 -1.04
N GLN A 70 0.01 -5.62 -2.08
CA GLN A 70 -1.12 -6.55 -1.94
C GLN A 70 -0.76 -7.79 -1.12
N ALA A 71 0.43 -8.37 -1.35
CA ALA A 71 0.92 -9.50 -0.58
C ALA A 71 1.15 -9.15 0.90
N LEU A 72 1.70 -7.96 1.19
CA LEU A 72 1.86 -7.47 2.57
C LEU A 72 0.52 -7.27 3.27
N VAL A 73 -0.44 -6.61 2.61
CA VAL A 73 -1.79 -6.39 3.15
C VAL A 73 -2.50 -7.73 3.39
N GLY A 74 -2.37 -8.69 2.47
CA GLY A 74 -2.91 -10.04 2.64
C GLY A 74 -2.36 -10.73 3.89
N ARG A 75 -1.03 -10.75 4.05
CA ARG A 75 -0.39 -11.33 5.25
C ARG A 75 -0.82 -10.64 6.54
N ALA A 76 -0.95 -9.32 6.54
CA ALA A 76 -1.39 -8.55 7.70
C ALA A 76 -2.84 -8.89 8.08
N ARG A 77 -3.75 -8.95 7.10
CA ARG A 77 -5.14 -9.36 7.32
C ARG A 77 -5.25 -10.77 7.89
N ASP A 78 -4.50 -11.71 7.33
CA ASP A 78 -4.47 -13.10 7.81
C ASP A 78 -3.94 -13.19 9.25
N ALA A 79 -2.95 -12.37 9.62
CA ALA A 79 -2.42 -12.33 10.97
C ALA A 79 -3.48 -11.85 11.98
N ILE A 80 -4.19 -10.78 11.65
CA ILE A 80 -5.29 -10.23 12.47
C ILE A 80 -6.43 -11.26 12.59
N ALA A 81 -6.84 -11.89 11.49
CA ALA A 81 -7.89 -12.90 11.50
C ALA A 81 -7.53 -14.09 12.40
N ARG A 82 -6.28 -14.57 12.34
CA ARG A 82 -5.79 -15.64 13.24
C ARG A 82 -5.77 -15.20 14.70
N GLN A 83 -5.42 -13.95 14.99
CA GLN A 83 -5.43 -13.43 16.36
C GLN A 83 -6.85 -13.39 16.93
N TRP A 84 -7.79 -12.81 16.17
CA TRP A 84 -9.20 -12.75 16.53
C TRP A 84 -9.79 -14.14 16.82
N GLN A 85 -9.52 -15.11 15.95
CA GLN A 85 -9.99 -16.49 16.13
C GLN A 85 -9.48 -17.11 17.44
N ARG A 86 -8.20 -16.87 17.81
CA ARG A 86 -7.62 -17.39 19.06
C ARG A 86 -8.25 -16.75 20.29
N GLU A 87 -8.44 -15.44 20.27
CA GLU A 87 -9.01 -14.70 21.41
C GLU A 87 -10.47 -15.10 21.66
N ASN A 88 -11.27 -15.20 20.60
CA ASN A 88 -12.67 -15.66 20.71
C ASN A 88 -12.78 -17.13 21.11
N GLY A 89 -11.91 -18.00 20.58
CA GLY A 89 -11.85 -19.40 21.01
C GLY A 89 -11.52 -19.55 22.50
N ARG A 90 -10.59 -18.73 23.02
CA ARG A 90 -10.28 -18.68 24.45
C ARG A 90 -11.46 -18.20 25.29
N ALA A 91 -12.13 -17.12 24.87
CA ALA A 91 -13.29 -16.59 25.58
C ALA A 91 -14.43 -17.64 25.65
N GLN A 92 -14.68 -18.37 24.56
CA GLN A 92 -15.67 -19.45 24.53
C GLN A 92 -15.29 -20.61 25.45
N ALA A 93 -14.02 -21.04 25.46
CA ALA A 93 -13.55 -22.09 26.34
C ALA A 93 -13.71 -21.72 27.83
N ILE A 94 -13.37 -20.49 28.22
CA ILE A 94 -13.56 -20.00 29.59
C ILE A 94 -15.05 -19.99 29.97
N ALA A 95 -15.92 -19.48 29.08
CA ALA A 95 -17.35 -19.46 29.32
C ALA A 95 -17.97 -20.86 29.45
N ALA A 96 -17.42 -21.86 28.75
CA ALA A 96 -17.84 -23.25 28.89
C ALA A 96 -17.46 -23.83 30.27
N TYR A 97 -16.24 -23.58 30.74
CA TYR A 97 -15.82 -24.00 32.09
C TYR A 97 -16.61 -23.32 33.20
N ALA A 98 -17.02 -22.06 33.04
CA ALA A 98 -17.83 -21.35 34.03
C ALA A 98 -19.29 -21.82 34.10
N ARG A 99 -19.75 -22.63 33.14
CA ARG A 99 -21.12 -23.17 33.06
C ARG A 99 -21.20 -24.66 33.40
N ALA A 100 -20.07 -25.33 33.60
CA ALA A 100 -19.94 -26.72 34.00
C ALA A 100 -19.77 -26.84 35.51
#